data_AF-L1PQY1-F1
#
_entry.id   AF-L1PQY1-F1
#
_cell.length_a   1.000
_cell.length_b   1.000
_cell.length_c   1.000
_cell.angle_alpha   90.00
_cell.angle_beta   90.00
_cell.angle_gamma   90.00
#
_symmetry.space_group_name_H-M   'P 1'
#
loop_
_entity.id
_entity.type
_entity.pdbx_description
1 polymer ?
#
loop_
_entity_poly.entity_id
_entity_poly.type
_entity_poly.pdbx_seq_one_letter_code
_entity_poly.pdbx_strand_id
1 'polypeptide(L)'
;MKRIVTDEYHAPVVLTLPEIKTLIDELSYSGHHFVVFSEDGDTGNYVQTILENEELGEKSRYQVEARVYHSPDAFTHYRTFVETADEAFAPFEAFYNNTPYSYDSWNNVTDEFTN
;
A
#
# COMPACT_ATOMS: atom_id res chain seq x y z
N MET A 1 -5.68 -11.06 -10.80
CA MET A 1 -4.32 -10.55 -11.08
C MET A 1 -4.10 -9.36 -10.15
N LYS A 2 -2.87 -8.92 -9.88
CA LYS A 2 -2.65 -7.75 -9.02
C LYS A 2 -2.48 -6.48 -9.85
N ARG A 3 -3.04 -5.37 -9.40
CA ARG A 3 -3.04 -4.09 -10.14
C ARG A 3 -2.71 -2.91 -9.24
N ILE A 4 -2.11 -1.91 -9.85
CA ILE A 4 -1.76 -0.64 -9.24
C ILE A 4 -2.82 0.41 -9.61
N VAL A 5 -3.23 1.16 -8.60
CA VAL A 5 -4.05 2.37 -8.72
C VAL A 5 -3.29 3.51 -8.05
N THR A 6 -3.21 4.65 -8.72
CA THR A 6 -2.64 5.91 -8.26
C THR A 6 -3.52 7.04 -8.80
N ASP A 7 -3.30 8.29 -8.39
CA ASP A 7 -4.09 9.42 -8.89
C ASP A 7 -3.86 9.69 -10.40
N GLU A 8 -2.64 9.45 -10.89
CA GLU A 8 -2.30 9.70 -12.30
C GLU A 8 -2.79 8.60 -13.26
N TYR A 9 -3.03 7.39 -12.77
CA TYR A 9 -3.47 6.28 -13.64
C TYR A 9 -4.98 6.27 -13.81
N HIS A 10 -5.43 6.67 -15.01
CA HIS A 10 -6.86 6.68 -15.38
C HIS A 10 -7.54 5.29 -15.39
N ALA A 11 -6.79 4.19 -15.29
CA ALA A 11 -7.30 2.84 -15.12
C ALA A 11 -6.28 1.97 -14.35
N PRO A 12 -6.72 0.93 -13.60
CA PRO A 12 -5.82 0.04 -12.90
C PRO A 12 -4.86 -0.71 -13.84
N VAL A 13 -3.56 -0.59 -13.60
CA VAL A 13 -2.49 -1.14 -14.46
C VAL A 13 -1.74 -2.30 -13.80
N VAL A 14 -1.09 -3.14 -14.61
CA VAL A 14 -0.17 -4.17 -14.12
C VAL A 14 1.25 -3.63 -14.27
N LEU A 15 1.97 -3.55 -13.16
CA LEU A 15 3.36 -3.12 -13.12
C LEU A 15 4.26 -4.24 -12.62
N THR A 16 5.51 -4.20 -13.06
CA THR A 16 6.61 -5.02 -12.55
C THR A 16 7.07 -4.51 -11.18
N LEU A 17 7.78 -5.34 -10.41
CA LEU A 17 8.36 -4.92 -9.13
C LEU A 17 9.18 -3.63 -9.22
N PRO A 18 10.13 -3.49 -10.17
CA PRO A 18 10.94 -2.28 -10.28
C PRO A 18 10.09 -1.03 -10.52
N GLU A 19 9.04 -1.13 -11.35
CA GLU A 19 8.12 -0.02 -11.60
C GLU A 19 7.34 0.38 -10.35
N ILE A 20 6.86 -0.59 -9.55
CA ILE A 20 6.22 -0.32 -8.26
C ILE A 20 7.20 0.34 -7.30
N LYS A 21 8.45 -0.13 -7.25
CA LYS A 21 9.49 0.48 -6.42
C LYS A 21 9.72 1.94 -6.81
N THR A 22 9.88 2.21 -8.10
CA THR A 22 10.06 3.57 -8.62
C THR A 22 8.88 4.46 -8.22
N LEU A 23 7.64 3.98 -8.32
CA LEU A 23 6.46 4.77 -7.89
C LEU A 23 6.51 5.16 -6.41
N ILE A 24 6.93 4.25 -5.54
CA ILE A 24 7.02 4.54 -4.09
C ILE A 24 8.20 5.47 -3.81
N ASP A 25 9.36 5.25 -4.44
CA ASP A 25 10.54 6.10 -4.29
C ASP A 25 10.24 7.55 -4.77
N GLU A 26 9.43 7.70 -5.83
CA GLU A 26 9.07 8.99 -6.42
C GLU A 26 7.80 9.60 -5.82
N LEU A 27 7.17 8.97 -4.83
CA LEU A 27 5.88 9.42 -4.30
C LEU A 27 5.92 10.84 -3.73
N SER A 28 7.05 11.22 -3.12
CA SER A 28 7.26 12.56 -2.57
C SER A 28 7.53 13.66 -3.60
N TYR A 29 7.71 13.28 -4.87
CA TYR A 29 8.07 14.16 -5.97
C TYR A 29 7.05 14.16 -7.12
N SER A 30 6.07 13.25 -7.08
CA SER A 30 5.15 12.98 -8.19
C SER A 30 3.71 13.40 -7.85
N GLY A 31 2.88 13.51 -8.88
CA GLY A 31 1.44 13.75 -8.73
C GLY A 31 0.65 12.49 -8.39
N HIS A 32 1.32 11.38 -8.02
CA HIS A 32 0.61 10.12 -7.75
C HIS A 32 -0.22 10.17 -6.47
N HIS A 33 0.20 10.94 -5.45
CA HIS A 33 -0.39 11.13 -4.11
C HIS A 33 -0.54 9.85 -3.26
N PHE A 34 -0.93 8.75 -3.87
CA PHE A 34 -1.08 7.43 -3.28
C PHE A 34 -0.65 6.33 -4.25
N VAL A 35 -0.29 5.18 -3.69
CA VAL A 35 -0.09 3.94 -4.44
C VAL A 35 -0.88 2.84 -3.75
N VAL A 36 -1.87 2.28 -4.44
CA VAL A 36 -2.63 1.11 -3.99
C VAL A 36 -2.27 -0.06 -4.89
N PHE A 37 -1.80 -1.16 -4.30
CA PHE A 37 -1.54 -2.42 -4.98
C PHE A 37 -2.50 -3.49 -4.46
N SER A 38 -3.47 -3.90 -5.29
CA SER A 38 -4.56 -4.78 -4.87
C SER A 38 -4.72 -5.99 -5.79
N GLU A 39 -5.32 -7.06 -5.27
CA GLU A 39 -5.88 -8.13 -6.09
C GLU A 39 -7.14 -7.65 -6.83
N ASP A 40 -7.37 -8.13 -8.06
CA ASP A 40 -8.61 -7.89 -8.80
C ASP A 40 -9.83 -8.43 -8.01
N GLY A 41 -10.89 -7.62 -7.92
CA GLY A 41 -12.16 -7.97 -7.28
C GLY A 41 -12.42 -7.19 -5.98
N ASP A 42 -13.69 -7.06 -5.61
CA ASP A 42 -14.12 -6.21 -4.47
C ASP A 42 -13.67 -6.73 -3.09
N THR A 43 -13.17 -7.97 -3.02
CA THR A 43 -12.72 -8.65 -1.79
C THR A 43 -11.24 -9.02 -1.83
N GLY A 44 -10.45 -8.33 -2.65
CA GLY A 44 -9.02 -8.60 -2.81
C GLY A 44 -8.18 -8.03 -1.66
N ASN A 45 -7.15 -8.76 -1.25
CA ASN A 45 -6.12 -8.19 -0.38
C ASN A 45 -5.49 -6.97 -1.07
N TYR A 46 -4.99 -6.03 -0.28
CA TYR A 46 -4.20 -4.93 -0.82
C TYR A 46 -3.15 -4.45 0.16
N VAL A 47 -2.15 -3.79 -0.40
CA VAL A 47 -1.21 -2.93 0.31
C VAL A 47 -1.26 -1.55 -0.34
N GLN A 48 -1.19 -0.50 0.47
CA GLN A 48 -1.17 0.87 -0.01
C GLN A 48 -0.18 1.72 0.77
N THR A 49 0.25 2.82 0.16
CA THR A 49 1.07 3.83 0.82
C THR A 49 0.71 5.24 0.34
N ILE A 50 0.81 6.18 1.26
CA ILE A 50 0.72 7.63 1.04
C ILE A 50 1.83 8.31 1.84
N LEU A 51 2.08 9.60 1.57
CA LEU A 51 2.79 10.43 2.54
C LEU A 51 1.86 10.76 3.72
N GLU A 52 2.35 10.60 4.95
CA GLU A 52 1.62 11.01 6.16
C GLU A 52 1.24 12.50 6.12
N ASN A 53 2.12 13.35 5.59
CA ASN A 53 1.90 14.77 5.37
C ASN A 53 2.52 15.21 4.05
N GLU A 54 1.70 15.32 3.01
CA GLU A 54 2.12 15.74 1.67
C GLU A 54 2.84 17.10 1.64
N GLU A 55 2.50 18.04 2.54
CA GLU A 55 3.14 19.36 2.58
C GLU A 55 4.63 19.29 2.95
N LEU A 56 5.07 18.20 3.59
CA LEU A 56 6.46 17.98 3.97
C LEU A 56 7.28 17.31 2.86
N GLY A 57 6.63 16.79 1.81
CA GLY A 57 7.27 16.08 0.69
C GLY A 57 8.22 15.00 1.19
N GLU A 58 9.50 15.08 0.78
CA GLU A 58 10.57 14.15 1.17
C GLU A 58 10.79 14.00 2.68
N LYS A 59 10.36 14.99 3.48
CA LYS A 59 10.50 14.96 4.95
C LYS A 59 9.31 14.29 5.63
N SER A 60 8.26 13.96 4.88
CA SER A 60 7.15 13.19 5.39
C SER A 60 7.55 11.73 5.57
N ARG A 61 7.02 11.12 6.62
CA ARG A 61 6.97 9.66 6.72
C ARG A 61 5.98 9.11 5.70
N TYR A 62 6.11 7.83 5.41
CA TYR A 62 5.12 7.07 4.66
C TYR A 62 4.12 6.46 5.64
N GLN A 63 2.83 6.66 5.38
CA GLN A 63 1.78 5.87 6.00
C GLN A 63 1.52 4.66 5.11
N VAL A 64 1.74 3.46 5.65
CA VAL A 64 1.55 2.20 4.92
C VAL A 64 0.40 1.44 5.54
N GLU A 65 -0.47 0.90 4.70
CA GLU A 65 -1.60 0.09 5.15
C GLU A 65 -1.70 -1.19 4.35
N ALA A 66 -2.22 -2.23 5.00
CA ALA A 66 -2.52 -3.50 4.35
C ALA A 66 -3.88 -4.01 4.82
N ARG A 67 -4.70 -4.50 3.89
CA ARG A 67 -5.92 -5.22 4.20
C ARG A 67 -5.75 -6.69 3.83
N VAL A 68 -5.97 -7.54 4.82
CA VAL A 68 -5.86 -8.99 4.69
C VAL A 68 -7.21 -9.63 4.99
N TYR A 69 -7.82 -10.27 3.99
CA TYR A 69 -9.06 -11.01 4.11
C TYR A 69 -8.79 -12.44 4.61
N HIS A 70 -9.52 -12.83 5.65
CA HIS A 70 -9.56 -14.20 6.18
C HIS A 70 -10.76 -14.98 5.61
N SER A 71 -11.81 -14.26 5.23
CA SER A 71 -12.97 -14.72 4.48
C SER A 71 -13.57 -13.53 3.69
N PRO A 72 -14.54 -13.74 2.78
CA PRO A 72 -15.14 -12.64 2.03
C PRO A 72 -15.71 -11.50 2.90
N ASP A 73 -16.20 -11.82 4.10
CA ASP A 73 -16.84 -10.87 5.02
C ASP A 73 -15.97 -10.52 6.25
N ALA A 74 -14.76 -11.07 6.36
CA ALA A 74 -13.88 -10.87 7.50
C ALA A 74 -12.47 -10.50 7.04
N PHE A 75 -12.03 -9.30 7.39
CA PHE A 75 -10.69 -8.81 7.13
C PHE A 75 -10.05 -8.25 8.39
N THR A 76 -8.74 -8.05 8.32
CA THR A 76 -8.00 -7.19 9.25
C THR A 76 -7.29 -6.11 8.45
N HIS A 77 -7.43 -4.87 8.90
CA HIS A 77 -6.78 -3.71 8.32
C HIS A 77 -5.65 -3.26 9.23
N TYR A 78 -4.43 -3.22 8.70
CA TYR A 78 -3.22 -2.85 9.41
C TYR A 78 -2.71 -1.50 8.93
N ARG A 79 -2.15 -0.69 9.84
CA ARG A 79 -1.48 0.59 9.53
C ARG A 79 -0.16 0.71 10.28
N THR A 80 0.87 1.21 9.59
CA THR A 80 2.15 1.61 10.19
C THR A 80 2.66 2.90 9.56
N PHE A 81 3.70 3.48 10.16
CA PHE A 81 4.43 4.62 9.63
C PHE A 81 5.91 4.28 9.55
N VAL A 82 6.54 4.59 8.41
CA VAL A 82 7.95 4.30 8.15
C VAL A 82 8.65 5.52 7.56
N GLU A 83 9.96 5.62 7.78
CA GLU A 83 10.72 6.83 7.43
C GLU A 83 11.19 6.80 5.97
N THR A 84 11.34 5.62 5.39
CA THR A 84 11.96 5.45 4.07
C THR A 84 11.05 4.75 3.06
N ALA A 85 11.27 5.06 1.78
CA ALA A 85 10.60 4.38 0.68
C ALA A 85 10.93 2.87 0.63
N ASP A 86 12.16 2.47 0.99
CA ASP A 86 12.56 1.06 1.09
C ASP A 86 11.74 0.30 2.13
N GLU A 87 11.54 0.89 3.32
CA GLU A 87 10.67 0.30 4.35
C GLU A 87 9.21 0.24 3.89
N ALA A 88 8.74 1.29 3.20
CA ALA A 88 7.39 1.33 2.65
C ALA A 88 7.17 0.29 1.54
N PHE A 89 8.21 -0.01 0.75
CA PHE A 89 8.18 -0.96 -0.34
C PHE A 89 8.22 -2.42 0.11
N ALA A 90 8.82 -2.74 1.26
CA ALA A 90 8.93 -4.12 1.76
C ALA A 90 7.60 -4.93 1.75
N PRO A 91 6.46 -4.41 2.22
CA PRO A 91 5.18 -5.13 2.13
C PRO A 91 4.66 -5.24 0.69
N PHE A 92 4.95 -4.28 -0.20
CA PHE A 92 4.62 -4.38 -1.63
C PHE A 92 5.40 -5.51 -2.30
N GLU A 93 6.69 -5.64 -1.98
CA GLU A 93 7.53 -6.71 -2.50
C GLU A 93 7.01 -8.09 -2.07
N ALA A 94 6.69 -8.25 -0.79
CA ALA A 94 6.13 -9.50 -0.28
C ALA A 94 4.78 -9.82 -0.93
N PHE A 95 3.91 -8.81 -1.06
CA PHE A 95 2.61 -8.96 -1.69
C PHE A 95 2.73 -9.33 -3.17
N TYR A 96 3.64 -8.71 -3.93
CA TYR A 96 3.90 -9.05 -5.33
C TYR A 96 4.29 -10.53 -5.48
N ASN A 97 5.22 -10.99 -4.65
CA ASN A 97 5.78 -12.34 -4.71
C ASN A 97 4.89 -13.42 -4.06
N ASN A 98 3.75 -13.05 -3.45
CA ASN A 98 2.91 -13.93 -2.64
C ASN A 98 3.68 -14.58 -1.46
N THR A 99 4.66 -13.89 -0.90
CA THR A 99 5.38 -14.38 0.27
C THR A 99 4.68 -13.92 1.55
N PRO A 100 4.62 -14.76 2.61
CA PRO A 100 4.08 -14.35 3.89
C PRO A 100 4.79 -13.10 4.43
N TYR A 101 4.02 -12.17 4.99
CA TYR A 101 4.53 -10.95 5.63
C TYR A 101 3.93 -10.85 7.03
N SER A 102 4.74 -10.51 8.03
CA SER A 102 4.27 -10.31 9.40
C SER A 102 3.81 -8.87 9.59
N TYR A 103 2.61 -8.71 10.14
CA TYR A 103 2.02 -7.43 10.51
C TYR A 103 1.98 -7.22 12.03
N ASP A 104 2.71 -8.02 12.81
CA ASP A 104 2.60 -8.05 14.28
C ASP A 104 3.00 -6.72 14.94
N SER A 105 3.87 -5.95 14.28
CA SER A 105 4.29 -4.62 14.73
C SER A 105 3.40 -3.48 14.23
N TRP A 106 2.38 -3.77 13.41
CA TRP A 106 1.49 -2.77 12.82
C TRP A 106 0.24 -2.61 13.69
N ASN A 107 -0.36 -1.43 13.64
CA ASN A 107 -1.61 -1.18 14.35
C ASN A 107 -2.77 -1.84 13.62
N ASN A 108 -3.60 -2.60 14.33
CA ASN A 108 -4.88 -3.06 13.81
C ASN A 108 -5.89 -1.90 13.88
N VAL A 109 -6.32 -1.42 12.72
CA VAL A 109 -7.26 -0.30 12.54
C VAL A 109 -8.58 -0.74 11.89
N THR A 110 -8.90 -2.04 11.97
CA THR A 110 -10.10 -2.63 11.34
C THR A 110 -11.38 -1.89 11.73
N ASP A 111 -11.49 -1.49 12.99
CA ASP A 111 -12.66 -0.80 13.54
C ASP A 111 -12.92 0.57 12.88
N GLU A 112 -11.94 1.19 12.22
CA GLU A 112 -12.13 2.43 11.45
C GLU A 112 -12.97 2.19 10.16
N PHE A 113 -13.10 0.94 9.74
CA PHE A 113 -13.68 0.53 8.45
C PHE A 113 -14.88 -0.42 8.60
N THR A 114 -15.23 -0.82 9.81
CA THR A 114 -16.39 -1.67 10.11
C THR A 114 -17.36 -0.92 11.01
N ASN A 115 -18.36 -0.28 10.40
CA ASN A 115 -19.51 0.30 11.10
C ASN A 115 -20.66 -0.71 11.21
#